data_AF-A0A1X2GWW2-F1
#
_entry.id   AF-A0A1X2GWW2-F1
#
_cell.length_a   1.000
_cell.length_b   1.000
_cell.length_c   1.000
_cell.angle_alpha   90.00
_cell.angle_beta   90.00
_cell.angle_gamma   90.00
#
_symmetry.space_group_name_H-M   'P 1'
#
loop_
_entity.id
_entity.type
_entity.pdbx_description
1 polymer ?
#
loop_
_entity_poly.entity_id
_entity_poly.type
_entity_poly.pdbx_seq_one_letter_code
_entity_poly.pdbx_strand_id
1 'polypeptide(L)'
;MYGEVAFCLAGLKPVVLIDLPPALEKQYVATVLDPWIQAFNGAHRQQQQQWQRLQRRLLTPEMHGMMVTFLLGPHTPTAVSNQLQHTSIDSEQALASLLDYPGHLPANAQQLQTMLEVAYFNKANHQLLTTFACQQPETPLVQRHFDQYATVMKSFGLDIGLVIRSPI
;
A
#
# COMPACT_ATOMS: atom_id res chain seq x y z
N MET A 1 1.36 -8.74 1.70
CA MET A 1 2.55 -7.96 1.31
C MET A 1 3.01 -8.18 -0.13
N TYR A 2 3.09 -9.43 -0.65
CA TYR A 2 3.48 -9.65 -2.06
C TYR A 2 2.58 -8.96 -3.09
N GLY A 3 1.27 -8.90 -2.83
CA GLY A 3 0.33 -8.22 -3.72
C GLY A 3 0.61 -6.73 -3.89
N GLU A 4 0.91 -6.02 -2.79
CA GLU A 4 1.22 -4.59 -2.85
C GLU A 4 2.52 -4.28 -3.58
N VAL A 5 3.54 -5.11 -3.40
CA VAL A 5 4.79 -5.00 -4.17
C VAL A 5 4.53 -5.24 -5.67
N ALA A 6 3.66 -6.20 -6.02
CA ALA A 6 3.26 -6.43 -7.41
C ALA A 6 2.54 -5.21 -8.00
N PHE A 7 1.66 -4.54 -7.23
CA PHE A 7 1.01 -3.31 -7.68
C PHE A 7 2.02 -2.17 -7.90
N CYS A 8 3.05 -2.06 -7.06
CA CYS A 8 4.13 -1.10 -7.27
C CYS A 8 4.96 -1.39 -8.53
N LEU A 9 5.27 -2.66 -8.80
CA LEU A 9 5.95 -3.07 -10.04
C LEU A 9 5.09 -2.80 -11.28
N ALA A 10 3.77 -2.95 -11.18
CA ALA A 10 2.82 -2.64 -12.24
C ALA A 10 2.56 -1.13 -12.42
N GLY A 11 3.15 -0.27 -11.58
CA GLY A 11 2.94 1.18 -11.60
C GLY A 11 1.56 1.63 -11.11
N LEU A 12 0.82 0.75 -10.43
CA LEU A 12 -0.50 1.04 -9.88
C LEU A 12 -0.41 1.74 -8.52
N LYS A 13 0.55 1.33 -7.69
CA LYS A 13 0.73 1.84 -6.33
C LYS A 13 2.09 2.51 -6.19
N PRO A 14 2.21 3.71 -5.61
CA PRO A 14 3.50 4.37 -5.50
C PRO A 14 4.35 3.77 -4.38
N VAL A 15 3.76 3.46 -3.21
CA VAL A 15 4.51 3.04 -2.02
C VAL A 15 3.84 1.92 -1.24
N VAL A 16 4.65 1.12 -0.54
CA VAL A 16 4.21 0.10 0.43
C VAL A 16 4.63 0.53 1.83
N LEU A 17 3.70 0.43 2.78
CA LEU A 17 4.01 0.58 4.21
C LEU A 17 4.42 -0.78 4.77
N ILE A 18 5.58 -0.84 5.42
CA ILE A 18 6.02 -1.97 6.21
C ILE A 18 5.73 -1.62 7.66
N ASP A 19 4.74 -2.29 8.23
CA ASP A 19 4.37 -2.18 9.64
C ASP A 19 4.55 -3.56 10.30
N LEU A 20 5.71 -3.74 10.94
CA LEU A 20 6.06 -4.96 11.67
C LEU A 20 6.54 -4.57 13.07
N PRO A 21 6.44 -5.46 14.07
CA PRO A 21 7.04 -5.22 15.38
C PRO A 21 8.53 -4.81 15.25
N PRO A 22 9.04 -3.82 16.00
CA PRO A 22 10.35 -3.19 15.71
C PRO A 22 11.52 -4.16 15.58
N ALA A 23 11.57 -5.21 16.41
CA ALA A 23 12.60 -6.24 16.34
C ALA A 23 12.52 -7.06 15.04
N LEU A 24 11.29 -7.41 14.64
CA LEU A 24 11.02 -8.15 13.41
C LEU A 24 11.24 -7.28 12.18
N GLU A 25 10.83 -6.01 12.20
CA GLU A 25 11.08 -5.07 11.09
C GLU A 25 12.58 -4.95 10.83
N LYS A 26 13.38 -4.71 11.88
CA LYS A 26 14.84 -4.57 11.74
C LYS A 26 15.45 -5.82 11.11
N GLN A 27 15.03 -7.00 11.54
CA GLN A 27 15.52 -8.26 10.97
C GLN A 27 15.05 -8.41 9.52
N TYR A 28 13.77 -8.19 9.23
CA TYR A 28 13.17 -8.30 7.91
C TYR A 28 13.83 -7.34 6.90
N VAL A 29 14.10 -6.10 7.31
CA VAL A 29 14.80 -5.12 6.50
C VAL A 29 16.19 -5.61 6.14
N ALA A 30 16.97 -6.06 7.14
CA ALA A 30 18.34 -6.46 6.93
C ALA A 30 18.49 -7.76 6.12
N THR A 31 17.58 -8.72 6.29
CA THR A 31 17.70 -10.06 5.68
C THR A 31 16.92 -10.22 4.39
N VAL A 32 15.88 -9.43 4.17
CA VAL A 32 14.99 -9.57 3.00
C VAL A 32 14.96 -8.31 2.16
N LEU A 33 14.58 -7.16 2.73
CA LEU A 33 14.33 -5.96 1.91
C LEU A 33 15.60 -5.37 1.32
N ASP A 34 16.61 -5.07 2.14
CA ASP A 34 17.83 -4.41 1.66
C ASP A 34 18.58 -5.27 0.62
N PRO A 35 18.76 -6.61 0.80
CA PRO A 35 19.34 -7.47 -0.23
C PRO A 35 18.52 -7.50 -1.53
N TRP A 36 17.19 -7.55 -1.43
CA TRP A 36 16.32 -7.56 -2.61
C TRP A 36 16.38 -6.24 -3.38
N ILE A 37 16.34 -5.09 -2.68
CA ILE A 37 16.49 -3.75 -3.29
C ILE A 37 17.83 -3.66 -4.03
N GLN A 38 18.92 -4.09 -3.38
CA GLN A 38 20.26 -4.06 -4.00
C GLN A 38 20.34 -4.93 -5.25
N ALA A 39 19.80 -6.15 -5.20
CA ALA A 39 19.78 -7.06 -6.34
C ALA A 39 18.95 -6.48 -7.50
N PHE A 40 17.74 -5.98 -7.21
CA PHE A 40 16.87 -5.38 -8.22
C PHE A 40 17.51 -4.14 -8.85
N ASN A 41 17.95 -3.18 -8.03
CA ASN A 41 18.55 -1.94 -8.53
C ASN A 41 19.88 -2.20 -9.27
N GLY A 42 20.61 -3.26 -8.89
CA GLY A 42 21.78 -3.73 -9.63
C GLY A 42 21.43 -4.22 -11.03
N ALA A 43 20.41 -5.07 -11.15
CA ALA A 43 19.94 -5.61 -12.44
C ALA A 43 19.31 -4.55 -13.34
N HIS A 44 18.65 -3.54 -12.76
CA HIS A 44 17.88 -2.52 -13.48
C HIS A 44 18.56 -1.14 -13.53
N ARG A 45 19.87 -1.05 -13.24
CA ARG A 45 20.62 0.22 -13.15
C ARG A 45 20.47 1.10 -14.40
N GLN A 46 20.36 0.51 -15.58
CA GLN A 46 20.24 1.24 -16.86
C GLN A 46 18.82 1.75 -17.15
N GLN A 47 17.79 1.24 -16.47
CA GLN A 47 16.39 1.54 -16.75
C GLN A 47 15.80 2.63 -15.85
N GLN A 48 16.63 3.25 -14.99
CA GLN A 48 16.20 4.22 -13.98
C GLN A 48 15.10 3.73 -13.02
N GLN A 49 14.80 2.43 -13.04
CA GLN A 49 13.88 1.79 -12.11
C GLN A 49 14.63 1.48 -10.82
N GLN A 50 14.39 2.30 -9.80
CA GLN A 50 15.02 2.14 -8.51
C GLN A 50 13.99 2.06 -7.40
N TRP A 51 14.11 1.01 -6.60
CA TRP A 51 13.43 0.95 -5.32
C TRP A 51 14.19 1.76 -4.29
N GLN A 52 13.44 2.49 -3.46
CA GLN A 52 13.99 3.26 -2.35
C GLN A 52 13.28 2.90 -1.06
N ARG A 53 14.01 2.97 0.05
CA ARG A 53 13.47 2.78 1.40
C ARG A 53 13.57 4.08 2.16
N LEU A 54 12.47 4.52 2.75
CA LEU A 54 12.40 5.74 3.57
C LEU A 54 11.75 5.41 4.91
N GLN A 55 12.34 5.88 6.01
CA GLN A 55 11.72 5.76 7.33
C GLN A 55 11.10 7.08 7.75
N ARG A 56 9.86 7.07 8.20
CA ARG A 56 9.16 8.29 8.63
C ARG A 56 8.40 8.08 9.93
N ARG A 57 8.24 9.18 10.65
CA ARG A 57 7.39 9.21 11.84
C ARG A 57 5.96 9.51 11.41
N LEU A 58 5.03 8.66 11.81
CA LEU A 58 3.62 8.92 11.65
C LEU A 58 3.12 9.72 12.86
N LEU A 59 2.31 10.74 12.59
CA LEU A 59 1.64 11.54 13.61
C LEU A 59 0.12 11.34 13.57
N THR A 60 -0.36 10.34 12.83
CA THR A 60 -1.80 10.00 12.78
C THR A 60 -2.28 9.52 14.15
N PRO A 61 -3.58 9.67 14.46
CA PRO A 61 -4.15 9.23 15.74
C PRO A 61 -3.88 7.76 16.08
N GLU A 62 -3.80 6.90 15.06
CA GLU A 62 -3.69 5.44 15.19
C GLU A 62 -2.24 4.97 15.41
N MET A 63 -1.26 5.71 14.87
CA MET A 63 0.16 5.32 14.87
C MET A 63 1.05 6.44 15.42
N HIS A 64 0.53 7.21 16.37
CA HIS A 64 1.17 8.42 16.85
C HIS A 64 2.59 8.16 17.38
N GLY A 65 3.58 8.78 16.74
CA GLY A 65 4.99 8.70 17.12
C GLY A 65 5.71 7.45 16.63
N MET A 66 5.03 6.54 15.92
CA MET A 66 5.65 5.33 15.38
C MET A 66 6.58 5.68 14.22
N MET A 67 7.77 5.11 14.24
CA MET A 67 8.64 5.06 13.07
C MET A 67 8.21 3.91 12.19
N VAL A 68 7.85 4.20 10.95
CA VAL A 68 7.45 3.21 9.95
C VAL A 68 8.40 3.25 8.76
N THR A 69 8.48 2.12 8.06
CA THR A 69 9.28 1.99 6.85
C THR A 69 8.39 2.03 5.62
N PHE A 70 8.63 3.00 4.73
CA PHE A 70 8.06 3.05 3.39
C PHE A 70 9.02 2.46 2.37
N LEU A 71 8.48 1.63 1.49
CA LEU A 71 9.16 1.10 0.32
C LEU A 71 8.56 1.76 -0.93
N LEU A 72 9.36 2.56 -1.63
CA LEU A 72 8.96 3.32 -2.80
C LEU A 72 9.23 2.51 -4.06
N GLY A 73 8.19 2.30 -4.86
CA GLY A 73 8.26 1.61 -6.13
C GLY A 73 9.05 2.39 -7.19
N PRO A 74 9.51 1.72 -8.26
CA PRO A 74 10.29 2.34 -9.33
C PRO A 74 9.50 3.39 -10.12
N HIS A 75 8.16 3.32 -10.04
CA HIS A 75 7.24 4.26 -10.70
C HIS A 75 6.67 5.32 -9.75
N THR A 76 7.26 5.49 -8.55
CA THR A 76 6.80 6.49 -7.58
C THR A 76 6.87 7.89 -8.19
N PRO A 77 5.74 8.63 -8.27
CA PRO A 77 5.76 10.01 -8.75
C PRO A 77 6.63 10.90 -7.89
N THR A 78 7.33 11.87 -8.50
CA THR A 78 8.21 12.81 -7.78
C THR A 78 7.45 13.57 -6.68
N ALA A 79 6.18 13.91 -6.90
CA ALA A 79 5.33 14.55 -5.90
C ALA A 79 5.18 13.68 -4.64
N VAL A 80 4.96 12.37 -4.79
CA VAL A 80 4.85 11.42 -3.67
C VAL A 80 6.19 11.27 -2.96
N SER A 81 7.29 11.14 -3.72
CA SER A 81 8.64 11.10 -3.14
C SER A 81 8.95 12.37 -2.33
N ASN A 82 8.61 13.54 -2.85
CA ASN A 82 8.84 14.82 -2.16
C ASN A 82 7.95 14.94 -0.91
N GLN A 83 6.67 14.56 -1.00
CA GLN A 83 5.77 14.52 0.16
C GLN A 83 6.34 13.63 1.26
N LEU A 84 6.83 12.44 0.89
CA LEU A 84 7.50 11.54 1.81
C LEU A 84 8.84 12.06 2.30
N GLN A 85 9.48 13.06 1.69
CA GLN A 85 10.71 13.68 2.22
C GLN A 85 10.44 14.72 3.30
N HIS A 86 9.24 15.28 3.38
CA HIS A 86 8.84 16.14 4.46
C HIS A 86 8.63 15.34 5.77
N THR A 87 8.89 15.98 6.92
CA THR A 87 9.26 15.31 8.18
C THR A 87 8.18 14.47 8.87
N SER A 88 6.91 14.59 8.48
CA SER A 88 5.81 13.88 9.13
C SER A 88 4.58 13.74 8.25
N ILE A 89 3.89 12.60 8.38
CA ILE A 89 2.54 12.40 7.86
C ILE A 89 1.58 12.61 9.04
N ASP A 90 0.72 13.63 8.93
CA ASP A 90 -0.07 14.18 10.04
C ASP A 90 -1.55 13.80 10.01
N SER A 91 -2.02 13.15 8.95
CA SER A 91 -3.41 12.70 8.83
C SER A 91 -3.54 11.32 8.18
N GLU A 92 -4.60 10.60 8.56
CA GLU A 92 -4.99 9.33 7.94
C GLU A 92 -5.30 9.50 6.45
N GLN A 93 -5.99 10.59 6.08
CA GLN A 93 -6.26 10.91 4.68
C GLN A 93 -4.98 11.07 3.85
N ALA A 94 -3.95 11.73 4.39
CA ALA A 94 -2.67 11.86 3.71
C ALA A 94 -1.97 10.49 3.57
N LEU A 95 -2.05 9.64 4.60
CA LEU A 95 -1.51 8.29 4.56
C LEU A 95 -2.25 7.40 3.54
N ALA A 96 -3.58 7.41 3.52
CA ALA A 96 -4.40 6.67 2.58
C ALA A 96 -4.13 7.11 1.13
N SER A 97 -3.97 8.42 0.91
CA SER A 97 -3.60 8.95 -0.42
C SER A 97 -2.21 8.50 -0.85
N LEU A 98 -1.24 8.47 0.06
CA LEU A 98 0.10 7.95 -0.22
C LEU A 98 0.07 6.45 -0.54
N LEU A 99 -0.72 5.68 0.21
CA LEU A 99 -0.85 4.25 0.02
C LEU A 99 -1.83 3.84 -1.07
N ASP A 100 -2.43 4.80 -1.78
CA ASP A 100 -3.45 4.57 -2.82
C ASP A 100 -4.59 3.68 -2.31
N TYR A 101 -5.21 4.08 -1.19
CA TYR A 101 -6.42 3.46 -0.69
C TYR A 101 -7.63 4.38 -0.89
N PRO A 102 -8.67 3.94 -1.63
CA PRO A 102 -9.85 4.75 -1.96
C PRO A 102 -10.88 4.88 -0.82
N GLY A 103 -10.50 4.63 0.43
CA GLY A 103 -11.42 4.65 1.57
C GLY A 103 -10.73 5.08 2.85
N HIS A 104 -11.52 5.29 3.91
CA HIS A 104 -11.02 5.73 5.20
C HIS A 104 -11.57 4.92 6.37
N LEU A 105 -10.78 4.90 7.45
CA LEU A 105 -11.20 4.39 8.75
C LEU A 105 -12.31 5.27 9.35
N PRO A 106 -13.22 4.69 10.16
CA PRO A 106 -14.27 5.46 10.82
C PRO A 106 -13.66 6.49 11.77
N ALA A 107 -14.04 7.76 11.60
CA ALA A 107 -13.62 8.87 12.44
C ALA A 107 -14.37 8.93 13.78
N ASN A 108 -15.48 8.21 13.90
CA ASN A 108 -16.29 8.12 15.12
C ASN A 108 -17.07 6.81 15.21
N ALA A 109 -17.65 6.55 16.39
CA ALA A 109 -18.37 5.32 16.67
C ALA A 109 -19.61 5.11 15.78
N GLN A 110 -20.25 6.18 15.31
CA GLN A 110 -21.41 6.08 14.41
C GLN A 110 -21.01 5.51 13.04
N GLN A 111 -19.81 5.86 12.56
CA GLN A 111 -19.29 5.36 11.28
C GLN A 111 -18.84 3.89 11.34
N LEU A 112 -18.71 3.28 12.52
CA LEU A 112 -18.42 1.84 12.62
C LEU A 112 -19.49 0.99 11.92
N GLN A 113 -20.76 1.45 11.95
CA GLN A 113 -21.87 0.73 11.35
C GLN A 113 -21.84 0.74 9.81
N THR A 114 -21.14 1.71 9.23
CA THR A 114 -20.98 1.85 7.78
C THR A 114 -19.61 1.37 7.29
N MET A 115 -18.74 0.89 8.19
CA MET A 115 -17.43 0.37 7.83
C MET A 115 -17.57 -0.95 7.06
N LEU A 116 -16.81 -1.08 5.99
CA LEU A 116 -16.69 -2.28 5.17
C LEU A 116 -15.22 -2.68 5.06
N GLU A 117 -14.96 -3.97 5.10
CA GLU A 117 -13.69 -4.58 4.73
C GLU A 117 -13.66 -4.79 3.22
N VAL A 118 -12.57 -4.35 2.59
CA VAL A 118 -12.26 -4.55 1.18
C VAL A 118 -11.06 -5.47 1.05
N ALA A 119 -11.15 -6.45 0.16
CA ALA A 119 -10.05 -7.36 -0.15
C ALA A 119 -9.89 -7.56 -1.65
N TYR A 120 -8.66 -7.45 -2.14
CA TYR A 120 -8.29 -7.90 -3.49
C TYR A 120 -7.58 -9.24 -3.38
N PHE A 121 -7.96 -10.19 -4.22
CA PHE A 121 -7.41 -11.55 -4.19
C PHE A 121 -7.13 -12.07 -5.59
N ASN A 122 -6.20 -13.00 -5.73
CA ASN A 122 -5.97 -13.72 -6.97
C ASN A 122 -7.11 -14.76 -7.17
N LYS A 123 -7.84 -14.68 -8.29
CA LYS A 123 -8.98 -15.58 -8.54
C LYS A 123 -8.58 -17.04 -8.74
N ALA A 124 -7.37 -17.30 -9.22
CA ALA A 124 -6.93 -18.65 -9.54
C ALA A 124 -6.62 -19.49 -8.29
N ASN A 125 -6.12 -18.86 -7.22
CA ASN A 125 -5.67 -19.56 -6.02
C ASN A 125 -6.19 -18.97 -4.70
N HIS A 126 -7.10 -17.98 -4.78
CA HIS A 126 -7.68 -17.26 -3.65
C HIS A 126 -6.68 -16.57 -2.71
N GLN A 127 -5.44 -16.34 -3.17
CA GLN A 127 -4.44 -15.65 -2.37
C GLN A 127 -4.80 -14.17 -2.21
N LEU A 128 -4.80 -13.71 -0.95
CA LEU A 128 -5.01 -12.31 -0.61
C LEU A 128 -3.85 -11.43 -1.08
N LEU A 129 -4.15 -10.35 -1.78
CA LEU A 129 -3.18 -9.41 -2.34
C LEU A 129 -3.05 -8.15 -1.49
N THR A 130 -4.19 -7.55 -1.14
CA THR A 130 -4.27 -6.38 -0.24
C THR A 130 -5.64 -6.35 0.45
N THR A 131 -5.71 -5.66 1.58
CA THR A 131 -6.93 -5.39 2.35
C THR A 131 -6.90 -3.98 2.89
N PHE A 132 -8.06 -3.34 2.92
CA PHE A 132 -8.24 -2.03 3.55
C PHE A 132 -9.70 -1.86 3.98
N ALA A 133 -9.97 -0.79 4.72
CA ALA A 133 -11.33 -0.42 5.12
C ALA A 133 -11.87 0.71 4.26
N CYS A 134 -13.18 0.74 4.06
CA CYS A 134 -13.88 1.91 3.53
C CYS A 134 -15.22 2.10 4.23
N GLN A 135 -15.87 3.23 3.98
CA GLN A 135 -17.26 3.47 4.35
C GLN A 135 -18.20 3.02 3.23
N GLN A 136 -19.41 2.59 3.57
CA GLN A 136 -20.43 2.15 2.61
C GLN A 136 -20.68 3.13 1.44
N PRO A 137 -20.72 4.47 1.65
CA PRO A 137 -20.84 5.43 0.55
C PRO A 137 -19.66 5.44 -0.44
N GLU A 138 -18.51 4.88 -0.05
CA GLU A 138 -17.27 4.85 -0.86
C GLU A 138 -17.17 3.61 -1.75
N THR A 139 -18.12 2.68 -1.67
CA THR A 139 -18.15 1.48 -2.51
C THR A 139 -18.01 1.76 -4.02
N PRO A 140 -18.59 2.83 -4.61
CA PRO A 140 -18.36 3.15 -6.02
C PRO A 140 -16.93 3.64 -6.31
N LEU A 141 -16.27 4.27 -5.34
CA LEU A 141 -14.87 4.69 -5.46
C LEU A 141 -13.94 3.47 -5.39
N VAL A 142 -14.20 2.54 -4.47
CA VAL A 142 -13.50 1.24 -4.38
C VAL A 142 -13.64 0.43 -5.66
N GLN A 143 -14.84 0.38 -6.25
CA GLN A 143 -15.07 -0.35 -7.50
C GLN A 143 -14.24 0.24 -8.65
N ARG A 144 -14.24 1.57 -8.82
CA ARG A 144 -13.43 2.23 -9.86
C ARG A 144 -11.94 1.98 -9.69
N HIS A 145 -11.46 2.07 -8.45
CA HIS A 145 -10.07 1.75 -8.12
C HIS A 145 -9.73 0.29 -8.45
N PHE A 146 -10.61 -0.65 -8.07
CA PHE A 146 -10.45 -2.06 -8.41
C PHE A 146 -10.43 -2.30 -9.92
N ASP A 147 -11.32 -1.66 -10.69
CA ASP A 147 -11.39 -1.86 -12.14
C ASP A 147 -10.10 -1.41 -12.84
N GLN A 148 -9.49 -0.31 -12.37
CA GLN A 148 -8.17 0.16 -12.83
C GLN A 148 -7.09 -0.88 -12.55
N TYR A 149 -7.03 -1.38 -11.30
CA TYR A 149 -6.06 -2.39 -10.89
C TYR A 149 -6.26 -3.71 -11.68
N ALA A 150 -7.50 -4.17 -11.81
CA ALA A 150 -7.83 -5.41 -12.51
C ALA A 150 -7.45 -5.35 -13.99
N THR A 151 -7.68 -4.20 -14.63
CA THR A 151 -7.29 -3.96 -16.03
C THR A 151 -5.79 -4.11 -16.22
N VAL A 152 -4.99 -3.43 -15.39
CA VAL A 152 -3.53 -3.46 -15.50
C VAL A 152 -3.01 -4.85 -15.12
N MET A 153 -3.44 -5.45 -14.02
CA MET A 153 -2.95 -6.75 -13.56
C MET A 153 -3.26 -7.89 -14.55
N LYS A 154 -4.37 -7.79 -15.28
CA LYS A 154 -4.70 -8.74 -16.35
C LYS A 154 -3.65 -8.74 -17.47
N SER A 155 -3.02 -7.60 -17.76
CA SER A 155 -1.92 -7.52 -18.74
C SER A 155 -0.65 -8.25 -18.27
N PHE A 156 -0.50 -8.44 -16.96
CA PHE A 156 0.56 -9.25 -16.34
C PHE A 156 0.16 -10.72 -16.15
N GLY A 157 -0.99 -11.15 -16.68
CA GLY A 157 -1.49 -12.52 -16.53
C GLY A 157 -2.08 -12.84 -15.15
N LEU A 158 -2.37 -11.82 -14.33
CA LEU A 158 -2.97 -12.00 -13.01
C LEU A 158 -4.43 -11.53 -13.04
N ASP A 159 -5.37 -12.47 -12.95
CA ASP A 159 -6.79 -12.16 -12.78
C ASP A 159 -7.12 -11.98 -11.30
N ILE A 160 -7.50 -10.76 -10.92
CA ILE A 160 -7.81 -10.39 -9.54
C ILE A 160 -9.33 -10.25 -9.33
N GLY A 161 -9.78 -10.54 -8.12
CA GLY A 161 -11.16 -10.41 -7.65
C GLY A 161 -11.29 -9.41 -6.52
N LEU A 162 -12.51 -8.94 -6.30
CA LEU A 162 -12.90 -7.97 -5.27
C LEU A 162 -13.89 -8.62 -4.31
N VAL A 163 -13.67 -8.44 -3.02
CA VAL A 163 -14.68 -8.64 -1.97
C VAL A 163 -14.86 -7.34 -1.22
N ILE A 164 -16.11 -6.96 -0.98
CA ILE A 164 -16.50 -5.89 -0.06
C ILE A 164 -17.55 -6.46 0.89
N ARG A 165 -17.33 -6.38 2.20
CA ARG A 165 -18.25 -6.94 3.20
C ARG A 165 -18.22 -6.16 4.51
N SER A 166 -19.27 -6.27 5.32
CA SER A 166 -19.25 -5.75 6.69
C SER A 166 -18.31 -6.58 7.58
N PRO A 167 -17.58 -5.94 8.53
CA PRO A 167 -16.89 -6.65 9.61
C PRO A 167 -17.90 -7.44 10.44
N ILE A 168 -17.57 -8.69 10.77
CA ILE A 168 -18.41 -9.59 11.59
C ILE A 168 -18.34 -9.18 13.06
#